data_AF-A0A0H3MTM6-F1
#
_entry.id   AF-A0A0H3MTM6-F1
#
_cell.length_a   1.000
_cell.length_b   1.000
_cell.length_c   1.000
_cell.angle_alpha   90.00
_cell.angle_beta   90.00
_cell.angle_gamma   90.00
#
_symmetry.space_group_name_H-M   'P 1'
#
loop_
_entity.id
_entity.type
_entity.pdbx_description
1 polymer ?
#
loop_
_entity_poly.entity_id
_entity_poly.type
_entity_poly.pdbx_seq_one_letter_code
_entity_poly.pdbx_strand_id
1 'polypeptide(L)'
;MNDRKWVTSSVMLVTLSACLALGLSGCSSTKPDAQEQSSSSSPASSDPALTAEIKQSLETTKALSSVHVVVQTTGKVDALLGISNADVDVQANPLAVKGTCTYNDQPGVPFRVLGDNISVKLFDDWSNLGSISDLSTSHVLDPNTGITQVLSGVINLQAQGTEVVDRIPTNKITGTVPTSSVKMLDPKAKGSKLATVWIAQDGSHHLVRASIDLGSGSIQLTQSKWNEPVNTN
;
A
#
# COMPACT_ATOMS: atom_id res chain seq x y z
N MET A 1 9.52 -66.61 -16.47
CA MET A 1 9.47 -67.11 -15.07
C MET A 1 9.67 -65.90 -14.16
N ASN A 2 8.71 -65.34 -13.43
CA ASN A 2 7.41 -65.81 -12.97
C ASN A 2 6.39 -64.65 -12.93
N ASP A 3 5.15 -65.03 -13.21
CA ASP A 3 3.91 -64.26 -13.21
C ASP A 3 3.27 -64.09 -11.81
N ARG A 4 2.28 -63.16 -11.74
CA ARG A 4 0.99 -63.13 -10.97
C ARG A 4 0.81 -61.80 -10.21
N LYS A 5 -0.05 -60.86 -10.63
CA LYS A 5 -1.54 -60.80 -10.74
C LYS A 5 -2.31 -60.61 -9.41
N TRP A 6 -2.93 -59.42 -9.31
CA TRP A 6 -4.33 -59.09 -8.95
C TRP A 6 -4.85 -59.27 -7.52
N VAL A 7 -5.42 -58.19 -6.95
CA VAL A 7 -6.74 -58.16 -6.29
C VAL A 7 -7.42 -56.79 -6.52
N THR A 8 -8.70 -56.86 -6.89
CA THR A 8 -9.70 -55.83 -7.18
C THR A 8 -10.68 -55.61 -6.01
N SER A 9 -11.61 -54.66 -6.18
CA SER A 9 -12.97 -54.56 -5.57
C SER A 9 -13.09 -53.90 -4.19
N SER A 10 -14.15 -53.14 -3.82
CA SER A 10 -15.39 -52.70 -4.49
C SER A 10 -16.09 -51.62 -3.64
N VAL A 11 -16.73 -50.65 -4.32
CA VAL A 11 -18.11 -50.12 -4.16
C VAL A 11 -18.76 -50.04 -2.76
N MET A 12 -19.23 -48.83 -2.37
CA MET A 12 -20.62 -48.68 -1.92
C MET A 12 -21.20 -47.29 -2.24
N LEU A 13 -22.34 -47.32 -2.93
CA LEU A 13 -23.22 -46.23 -3.35
C LEU A 13 -24.41 -46.20 -2.39
N VAL A 14 -24.83 -45.03 -1.90
CA VAL A 14 -26.21 -44.81 -1.38
C VAL A 14 -26.71 -43.44 -1.83
N THR A 15 -27.80 -43.46 -2.57
CA THR A 15 -28.64 -42.37 -3.07
C THR A 15 -29.97 -42.30 -2.30
N LEU A 16 -30.51 -41.10 -2.02
CA LEU A 16 -31.96 -40.77 -1.90
C LEU A 16 -32.09 -39.24 -1.68
N SER A 17 -32.53 -38.39 -2.62
CA SER A 17 -33.87 -38.14 -3.22
C SER A 17 -34.83 -37.31 -2.34
N ALA A 18 -35.24 -36.10 -2.81
CA ALA A 18 -36.64 -35.70 -3.02
C ALA A 18 -36.77 -34.19 -3.41
N CYS A 19 -37.62 -33.94 -4.42
CA CYS A 19 -37.94 -32.68 -5.07
C CYS A 19 -38.99 -31.82 -4.34
N LEU A 20 -39.00 -30.50 -4.60
CA LEU A 20 -40.24 -29.69 -4.68
C LEU A 20 -40.05 -28.51 -5.65
N ALA A 21 -40.93 -28.43 -6.64
CA ALA A 21 -41.07 -27.34 -7.59
C ALA A 21 -42.45 -26.68 -7.40
N LEU A 22 -42.51 -25.35 -7.38
CA LEU A 22 -43.72 -24.57 -7.68
C LEU A 22 -43.30 -23.24 -8.33
N GLY A 23 -43.82 -23.00 -9.53
CA GLY A 23 -43.66 -21.75 -10.27
C GLY A 23 -44.74 -20.73 -9.95
N LEU A 24 -44.45 -19.47 -10.27
CA LEU A 24 -45.45 -18.42 -10.47
C LEU A 24 -45.17 -17.73 -11.80
N SER A 25 -46.10 -17.92 -12.75
CA SER A 25 -46.25 -17.10 -13.94
C SER A 25 -47.00 -15.82 -13.58
N GLY A 26 -46.57 -14.69 -14.13
CA GLY A 26 -47.26 -13.41 -14.01
C GLY A 26 -46.91 -12.50 -15.18
N CYS A 27 -47.50 -12.77 -16.35
CA CYS A 27 -47.60 -11.83 -17.45
C CYS A 27 -48.77 -10.87 -17.22
N SER A 28 -48.51 -9.57 -17.19
CA SER A 28 -49.47 -8.56 -17.67
C SER A 28 -48.70 -7.53 -18.47
N SER A 29 -49.16 -7.32 -19.69
CA SER A 29 -48.57 -6.55 -20.77
C SER A 29 -48.80 -5.04 -20.64
N THR A 30 -47.70 -4.27 -20.70
CA THR A 30 -47.64 -2.89 -21.22
C THR A 30 -46.23 -2.62 -21.79
N LYS A 31 -46.13 -2.36 -23.11
CA LYS A 31 -44.99 -1.68 -23.80
C LYS A 31 -45.26 -0.17 -23.80
N PRO A 32 -44.33 0.75 -24.16
CA PRO A 32 -42.88 0.66 -24.47
C PRO A 32 -42.07 1.56 -23.49
N ASP A 33 -40.74 1.46 -23.38
CA ASP A 33 -39.80 2.31 -24.13
C ASP A 33 -38.35 1.85 -23.85
N ALA A 34 -37.50 2.06 -24.86
CA ALA A 34 -36.06 1.92 -24.74
C ALA A 34 -35.53 2.85 -23.65
N GLN A 35 -34.91 2.31 -22.62
CA GLN A 35 -34.04 3.09 -21.75
C GLN A 35 -32.76 2.31 -21.54
N GLU A 36 -31.72 2.84 -22.17
CA GLU A 36 -30.33 2.54 -21.95
C GLU A 36 -30.08 2.30 -20.46
N GLN A 37 -29.55 1.12 -20.13
CA GLN A 37 -28.96 0.85 -18.82
C GLN A 37 -27.69 1.70 -18.72
N SER A 38 -27.89 2.99 -18.49
CA SER A 38 -26.91 3.86 -17.90
C SER A 38 -26.67 3.32 -16.50
N SER A 39 -25.63 2.50 -16.37
CA SER A 39 -24.98 2.24 -15.10
C SER A 39 -24.48 3.59 -14.57
N SER A 40 -25.35 4.27 -13.84
CA SER A 40 -25.01 5.42 -13.03
C SER A 40 -24.12 4.92 -11.91
N SER A 41 -22.81 4.96 -12.15
CA SER A 41 -21.80 4.86 -11.12
C SER A 41 -21.96 6.06 -10.19
N SER A 42 -22.85 5.94 -9.21
CA SER A 42 -22.78 6.76 -8.01
C SER A 42 -21.38 6.58 -7.41
N PRO A 43 -20.70 7.65 -6.96
CA PRO A 43 -19.43 7.51 -6.27
C PRO A 43 -19.68 6.60 -5.06
N ALA A 44 -19.05 5.43 -5.04
CA ALA A 44 -19.18 4.49 -3.95
C ALA A 44 -18.73 5.19 -2.66
N SER A 45 -19.66 5.41 -1.73
CA SER A 45 -19.32 5.87 -0.39
C SER A 45 -18.31 4.89 0.21
N SER A 46 -17.15 5.39 0.63
CA SER A 46 -16.13 4.59 1.31
C SER A 46 -16.75 3.84 2.49
N ASP A 47 -16.48 2.54 2.62
CA ASP A 47 -16.89 1.75 3.78
C ASP A 47 -16.37 2.43 5.07
N PRO A 48 -17.24 2.80 6.02
CA PRO A 48 -16.84 3.41 7.28
C PRO A 48 -15.85 2.56 8.10
N ALA A 49 -15.97 1.24 8.03
CA ALA A 49 -15.08 0.33 8.76
C ALA A 49 -13.65 0.37 8.18
N LEU A 50 -13.51 0.28 6.85
CA LEU A 50 -12.20 0.41 6.20
C LEU A 50 -11.59 1.80 6.40
N THR A 51 -12.43 2.83 6.42
CA THR A 51 -12.00 4.20 6.72
C THR A 51 -11.46 4.30 8.15
N ALA A 52 -12.13 3.67 9.12
CA ALA A 52 -11.67 3.61 10.51
C ALA A 52 -10.37 2.82 10.66
N GLU A 53 -10.24 1.69 9.97
CA GLU A 53 -9.03 0.86 10.00
C GLU A 53 -7.80 1.59 9.45
N ILE A 54 -7.93 2.26 8.30
CA ILE A 54 -6.85 3.09 7.75
C ILE A 54 -6.51 4.20 8.75
N LYS A 55 -7.50 4.94 9.26
CA LYS A 55 -7.25 6.00 10.26
C LYS A 55 -6.50 5.47 11.49
N GLN A 56 -6.90 4.32 12.02
CA GLN A 56 -6.23 3.69 13.16
C GLN A 56 -4.77 3.38 12.82
N SER A 57 -4.50 2.84 11.63
CA SER A 57 -3.15 2.55 11.18
C SER A 57 -2.28 3.80 11.02
N LEU A 58 -2.86 4.89 10.49
CA LEU A 58 -2.19 6.18 10.39
C LEU A 58 -1.87 6.77 11.78
N GLU A 59 -2.78 6.67 12.73
CA GLU A 59 -2.54 7.11 14.12
C GLU A 59 -1.48 6.26 14.81
N THR A 60 -1.51 4.93 14.65
CA THR A 60 -0.44 4.07 15.17
C THR A 60 0.91 4.43 14.55
N THR A 61 0.96 4.71 13.24
CA THR A 61 2.19 5.12 12.56
C THR A 61 2.74 6.44 13.10
N LYS A 62 1.88 7.44 13.34
CA LYS A 62 2.29 8.72 13.94
C LYS A 62 2.81 8.59 15.37
N ALA A 63 2.36 7.56 16.10
CA ALA A 63 2.76 7.32 17.48
C ALA A 63 4.11 6.58 17.61
N LEU A 64 4.72 6.15 16.50
CA LEU A 64 6.00 5.45 16.52
C LEU A 64 7.14 6.37 16.96
N SER A 65 8.00 5.86 17.85
CA SER A 65 9.26 6.53 18.20
C SER A 65 10.37 6.22 17.20
N SER A 66 10.34 5.03 16.60
CA SER A 66 11.26 4.55 15.59
C SER A 66 10.64 3.49 14.70
N VAL A 67 11.17 3.34 13.49
CA VAL A 67 10.73 2.34 12.51
C VAL A 67 11.81 2.09 11.48
N HIS A 68 11.92 0.85 10.99
CA HIS A 68 12.72 0.52 9.83
C HIS A 68 11.86 0.61 8.57
N VAL A 69 12.35 1.32 7.56
CA VAL A 69 11.62 1.61 6.32
C VAL A 69 12.43 1.17 5.11
N VAL A 70 11.79 0.38 4.26
CA VAL A 70 12.29 0.06 2.92
C VAL A 70 11.41 0.73 1.89
N VAL A 71 11.99 1.61 1.08
CA VAL A 71 11.35 2.26 -0.06
C VAL A 71 11.89 1.66 -1.35
N GLN A 72 10.98 1.32 -2.26
CA GLN A 72 11.32 0.83 -3.59
C GLN A 72 10.48 1.58 -4.61
N THR A 73 11.11 1.99 -5.71
CA THR A 73 10.40 2.58 -6.84
C THR A 73 10.68 1.85 -8.13
N THR A 74 9.70 1.95 -9.05
CA THR A 74 9.85 1.50 -10.43
C THR A 74 9.52 2.65 -11.36
N GLY A 75 10.06 2.63 -12.58
CA GLY A 75 9.81 3.68 -13.56
C GLY A 75 10.40 5.02 -13.14
N LYS A 76 9.70 6.12 -13.43
CA LYS A 76 10.15 7.48 -13.11
C LYS A 76 9.35 8.07 -11.97
N VAL A 77 10.05 8.45 -10.89
CA VAL A 77 9.50 9.12 -9.69
C VAL A 77 10.36 10.34 -9.37
N ASP A 78 9.89 11.52 -9.79
CA ASP A 78 10.66 12.77 -9.67
C ASP A 78 10.79 13.26 -8.21
N ALA A 79 9.82 12.95 -7.34
CA ALA A 79 9.78 13.47 -5.97
C ALA A 79 10.83 12.88 -5.00
N LEU A 80 11.55 11.83 -5.37
CA LEU A 80 12.53 11.18 -4.49
C LEU A 80 13.98 11.64 -4.71
N LEU A 81 14.19 12.77 -5.38
CA LEU A 81 15.53 13.37 -5.53
C LEU A 81 16.58 12.42 -6.12
N GLY A 82 16.19 11.61 -7.10
CA GLY A 82 17.09 10.62 -7.73
C GLY A 82 17.33 9.37 -6.89
N ILE A 83 16.60 9.18 -5.78
CA ILE A 83 16.62 7.96 -4.97
C ILE A 83 15.59 6.99 -5.52
N SER A 84 16.04 5.81 -5.95
CA SER A 84 15.14 4.76 -6.46
C SER A 84 14.82 3.66 -5.44
N ASN A 85 15.74 3.42 -4.51
CA ASN A 85 15.56 2.50 -3.39
C ASN A 85 16.17 3.10 -2.12
N ALA A 86 15.59 2.84 -0.96
CA ALA A 86 16.16 3.20 0.34
C ALA A 86 15.87 2.11 1.37
N ASP A 87 16.83 1.84 2.24
CA ASP A 87 16.75 0.93 3.37
C ASP A 87 17.32 1.71 4.56
N VAL A 88 16.41 2.17 5.44
CA VAL A 88 16.71 3.19 6.44
C VAL A 88 16.02 2.92 7.77
N ASP A 89 16.71 3.29 8.84
CA ASP A 89 16.12 3.43 10.16
C ASP A 89 15.69 4.88 10.37
N VAL A 90 14.47 5.06 10.88
CA VAL A 90 13.87 6.35 11.19
C VAL A 90 13.70 6.46 12.70
N GLN A 91 14.12 7.59 13.27
CA GLN A 91 13.79 8.04 14.61
C GLN A 91 12.91 9.28 14.50
N ALA A 92 11.77 9.29 15.20
CA ALA A 92 10.79 10.36 15.08
C ALA A 92 11.20 11.63 15.83
N ASN A 93 11.88 11.51 16.98
CA ASN A 93 12.20 12.65 17.86
C ASN A 93 13.60 12.52 18.52
N PRO A 94 14.53 13.48 18.27
CA PRO A 94 14.49 14.40 17.13
C PRO A 94 14.45 13.61 15.82
N LEU A 95 13.89 14.21 14.76
CA LEU A 95 13.82 13.54 13.46
C LEU A 95 15.23 13.25 12.93
N ALA A 96 15.52 11.97 12.78
CA ALA A 96 16.77 11.50 12.21
C ALA A 96 16.52 10.23 11.40
N VAL A 97 17.15 10.15 10.24
CA VAL A 97 17.07 8.99 9.36
C VAL A 97 18.48 8.58 8.98
N LYS A 98 18.77 7.29 8.96
CA LYS A 98 20.07 6.77 8.55
C LYS A 98 19.93 5.42 7.87
N GLY A 99 20.72 5.22 6.82
CA GLY A 99 20.79 3.93 6.16
C GLY A 99 21.51 4.03 4.83
N THR A 100 21.02 3.28 3.86
CA THR A 100 21.57 3.28 2.50
C THR A 100 20.49 3.48 1.47
N CYS A 101 20.87 3.99 0.31
CA CYS A 101 19.97 4.16 -0.82
C CYS A 101 20.66 3.80 -2.14
N THR A 102 19.84 3.69 -3.18
CA THR A 102 20.30 3.76 -4.57
C THR A 102 20.06 5.17 -5.07
N TYR A 103 21.13 5.93 -5.32
CA TYR A 103 21.08 7.32 -5.76
C TYR A 103 21.66 7.44 -7.16
N ASN A 104 20.88 7.95 -8.12
CA ASN A 104 21.26 8.05 -9.55
C ASN A 104 21.90 6.75 -10.08
N ASP A 105 21.18 5.64 -9.88
CA ASP A 105 21.55 4.28 -10.29
C ASP A 105 22.80 3.70 -9.58
N GLN A 106 23.38 4.40 -8.60
CA GLN A 106 24.46 3.88 -7.75
C GLN A 106 23.88 3.26 -6.47
N PRO A 107 23.97 1.93 -6.26
CA PRO A 107 23.47 1.28 -5.06
C PRO A 107 24.40 1.44 -3.85
N GLY A 108 23.86 1.25 -2.64
CA GLY A 108 24.65 1.21 -1.40
C GLY A 108 25.21 2.56 -0.97
N VAL A 109 24.66 3.67 -1.48
CA VAL A 109 25.08 5.03 -1.14
C VAL A 109 24.59 5.34 0.28
N PRO A 110 25.47 5.74 1.22
CA PRO A 110 25.04 6.12 2.56
C PRO A 110 24.08 7.31 2.50
N PHE A 111 22.95 7.19 3.18
CA PHE A 111 21.90 8.20 3.22
C PHE A 111 21.62 8.61 4.66
N ARG A 112 21.36 9.90 4.87
CA ARG A 112 20.87 10.40 6.15
C ARG A 112 19.95 11.60 6.02
N VAL A 113 19.12 11.77 7.04
CA VAL A 113 18.41 13.00 7.32
C VAL A 113 18.79 13.44 8.73
N LEU A 114 19.29 14.66 8.87
CA LEU A 114 19.65 15.26 10.15
C LEU A 114 19.00 16.64 10.28
N GLY A 115 18.06 16.76 11.20
CA GLY A 115 17.24 17.96 11.32
C GLY A 115 16.44 18.18 10.04
N ASP A 116 16.75 19.25 9.31
CA ASP A 116 16.08 19.60 8.06
C ASP A 116 16.84 19.13 6.80
N ASN A 117 18.09 18.66 6.91
CA ASN A 117 18.92 18.35 5.74
C ASN A 117 18.81 16.89 5.32
N ILE A 118 18.60 16.66 4.02
CA ILE A 118 18.61 15.35 3.38
C ILE A 118 19.93 15.21 2.65
N SER A 119 20.70 14.15 2.90
CA SER A 119 22.05 14.04 2.36
C SER A 119 22.41 12.60 1.99
N VAL A 120 23.28 12.50 0.98
CA VAL A 120 23.94 11.25 0.61
C VAL A 120 25.45 11.42 0.70
N LYS A 121 26.17 10.33 0.98
CA LYS A 121 27.63 10.35 0.97
C LYS A 121 28.16 9.92 -0.39
N LEU A 122 28.80 10.83 -1.11
CA LEU A 122 29.45 10.57 -2.39
C LEU A 122 30.95 10.63 -2.18
N PHE A 123 31.65 9.54 -2.48
CA PHE A 123 33.04 9.35 -2.08
C PHE A 123 33.20 9.54 -0.56
N ASP A 124 34.00 10.50 -0.12
CA ASP A 124 34.24 10.79 1.29
C ASP A 124 33.39 11.93 1.86
N ASP A 125 32.62 12.63 1.01
CA ASP A 125 31.90 13.84 1.39
C ASP A 125 30.38 13.65 1.41
N TRP A 126 29.72 14.33 2.36
CA TRP A 126 28.26 14.42 2.40
C TRP A 126 27.78 15.52 1.47
N SER A 127 26.99 15.14 0.47
CA SER A 127 26.31 16.04 -0.45
C SER A 127 24.88 16.28 0.01
N ASN A 128 24.50 17.55 0.16
CA ASN A 128 23.13 17.95 0.49
C ASN A 128 22.25 17.82 -0.76
N LEU A 129 21.17 17.05 -0.68
CA LEU A 129 20.19 16.88 -1.75
C LEU A 129 19.05 17.88 -1.65
N GLY A 130 18.86 18.51 -0.50
CA GLY A 130 17.78 19.44 -0.23
C GLY A 130 17.35 19.39 1.23
N SER A 131 16.29 20.13 1.54
CA SER A 131 15.72 20.16 2.88
C SER A 131 14.34 19.52 2.96
N ILE A 132 13.97 19.01 4.14
CA ILE A 132 12.62 18.54 4.41
C ILE A 132 11.64 19.69 4.23
N SER A 133 11.98 20.90 4.64
CA SER A 133 11.15 22.10 4.50
C SER A 133 10.86 22.44 3.04
N ASP A 134 11.87 22.39 2.16
CA ASP A 134 11.69 22.61 0.73
C ASP A 134 10.76 21.54 0.12
N LEU A 135 10.96 20.28 0.53
CA LEU A 135 10.16 19.15 0.08
C LEU A 135 8.80 19.05 0.77
N SER A 136 8.60 19.76 1.89
CA SER A 136 7.33 19.84 2.62
C SER A 136 6.35 20.74 1.91
N THR A 137 6.81 21.65 1.03
CA THR A 137 5.92 22.29 0.05
C THR A 137 5.41 21.29 -1.00
N SER A 138 6.11 20.17 -1.16
CA SER A 138 5.72 18.98 -1.93
C SER A 138 5.22 17.84 -1.02
N HIS A 139 5.12 18.07 0.31
CA HIS A 139 4.50 17.27 1.38
C HIS A 139 4.80 15.76 1.51
N VAL A 140 5.67 15.16 0.70
CA VAL A 140 5.82 13.69 0.60
C VAL A 140 6.94 13.08 1.43
N LEU A 141 7.98 13.85 1.71
CA LEU A 141 9.24 13.32 2.27
C LEU A 141 9.40 13.55 3.77
N ASP A 142 8.33 13.93 4.47
CA ASP A 142 8.31 13.79 5.93
C ASP A 142 8.26 12.28 6.27
N PRO A 143 9.30 11.72 6.93
CA PRO A 143 9.35 10.30 7.28
C PRO A 143 8.21 9.85 8.20
N ASN A 144 7.64 10.78 8.97
CA ASN A 144 6.55 10.55 9.91
C ASN A 144 5.17 10.79 9.28
N THR A 145 5.05 11.70 8.30
CA THR A 145 3.73 12.16 7.82
C THR A 145 3.50 12.07 6.32
N GLY A 146 4.51 11.90 5.47
CA GLY A 146 4.38 12.08 4.03
C GLY A 146 3.44 11.08 3.34
N ILE A 147 3.72 9.78 3.46
CA ILE A 147 2.82 8.75 2.91
C ILE A 147 1.50 8.69 3.68
N THR A 148 1.54 8.99 4.98
CA THR A 148 0.40 9.06 5.88
C THR A 148 -0.61 10.12 5.41
N GLN A 149 -0.11 11.25 4.91
CA GLN A 149 -0.88 12.37 4.38
C GLN A 149 -1.42 12.08 2.98
N VAL A 150 -0.69 11.32 2.16
CA VAL A 150 -1.22 10.82 0.88
C VAL A 150 -2.36 9.82 1.13
N LEU A 151 -2.21 8.96 2.14
CA LEU A 151 -3.18 7.93 2.48
C LEU A 151 -4.42 8.46 3.23
N SER A 152 -4.32 9.58 3.93
CA SER A 152 -5.46 10.19 4.64
C SER A 152 -6.57 10.70 3.72
N GLY A 153 -6.23 10.99 2.46
CA GLY A 153 -7.18 11.46 1.43
C GLY A 153 -7.78 10.35 0.56
N VAL A 154 -7.51 9.07 0.86
CA VAL A 154 -7.94 7.96 0.01
C VAL A 154 -9.46 7.76 0.08
N ILE A 155 -10.08 7.63 -1.08
CA ILE A 155 -11.52 7.36 -1.26
C ILE A 155 -11.75 6.05 -2.00
N ASN A 156 -13.00 5.62 -2.16
CA ASN A 156 -13.37 4.39 -2.86
C ASN A 156 -12.65 3.15 -2.30
N LEU A 157 -12.59 3.05 -0.97
CA LEU A 157 -11.90 1.97 -0.27
C LEU A 157 -12.57 0.63 -0.53
N GLN A 158 -11.75 -0.39 -0.78
CA GLN A 158 -12.19 -1.77 -0.99
C GLN A 158 -11.24 -2.73 -0.29
N ALA A 159 -11.80 -3.62 0.52
CA ALA A 159 -11.05 -4.75 1.07
C ALA A 159 -10.78 -5.77 -0.04
N GLN A 160 -9.53 -6.18 -0.17
CA GLN A 160 -9.09 -7.22 -1.12
C GLN A 160 -8.86 -8.57 -0.43
N GLY A 161 -9.12 -8.65 0.88
CA GLY A 161 -8.88 -9.83 1.70
C GLY A 161 -7.56 -9.77 2.46
N THR A 162 -7.02 -10.94 2.78
CA THR A 162 -5.81 -11.09 3.61
C THR A 162 -4.61 -11.46 2.75
N GLU A 163 -3.46 -10.84 3.05
CA GLU A 163 -2.17 -11.15 2.43
C GLU A 163 -1.10 -11.25 3.52
N VAL A 164 -0.12 -12.14 3.37
CA VAL A 164 1.02 -12.23 4.29
C VAL A 164 2.17 -11.42 3.71
N VAL A 165 2.59 -10.37 4.41
CA VAL A 165 3.73 -9.52 4.04
C VAL A 165 4.82 -9.71 5.06
N ASP A 166 6.00 -10.17 4.64
CA ASP A 166 7.17 -10.39 5.52
C ASP A 166 6.87 -11.22 6.78
N ARG A 167 6.02 -12.25 6.61
CA ARG A 167 5.50 -13.16 7.64
C ARG A 167 4.46 -12.55 8.60
N ILE A 168 3.97 -11.36 8.32
CA ILE A 168 2.90 -10.70 9.06
C ILE A 168 1.58 -10.85 8.29
N PRO A 169 0.52 -11.45 8.87
CA PRO A 169 -0.82 -11.43 8.28
C PRO A 169 -1.37 -10.01 8.23
N THR A 170 -1.86 -9.58 7.08
CA THR A 170 -2.34 -8.22 6.85
C THR A 170 -3.69 -8.17 6.14
N ASN A 171 -4.49 -7.17 6.47
CA ASN A 171 -5.64 -6.75 5.65
C ASN A 171 -5.13 -5.92 4.48
N LYS A 172 -5.40 -6.39 3.26
CA LYS A 172 -5.10 -5.67 2.03
C LYS A 172 -6.27 -4.79 1.65
N ILE A 173 -6.04 -3.49 1.56
CA ILE A 173 -7.06 -2.50 1.23
C ILE A 173 -6.59 -1.68 0.04
N THR A 174 -7.40 -1.61 -1.00
CA THR A 174 -7.17 -0.71 -2.15
C THR A 174 -8.01 0.53 -2.03
N GLY A 175 -7.55 1.63 -2.62
CA GLY A 175 -8.34 2.83 -2.75
C GLY A 175 -7.80 3.76 -3.82
N THR A 176 -8.50 4.88 -3.99
CA THR A 176 -8.18 5.92 -4.95
C THR A 176 -7.61 7.13 -4.23
N VAL A 177 -6.38 7.51 -4.56
CA VAL A 177 -5.74 8.75 -4.12
C VAL A 177 -6.17 9.87 -5.07
N PRO A 178 -6.76 10.97 -4.56
CA PRO A 178 -7.21 12.08 -5.39
C PRO A 178 -6.02 12.79 -6.03
N THR A 179 -6.21 13.35 -7.24
CA THR A 179 -5.15 14.02 -8.03
C THR A 179 -4.36 15.06 -7.22
N SER A 180 -5.02 15.80 -6.32
CA SER A 180 -4.35 16.79 -5.46
C SER A 180 -3.28 16.17 -4.57
N SER A 181 -3.55 15.00 -3.99
CA SER A 181 -2.61 14.26 -3.15
C SER A 181 -1.53 13.58 -3.99
N VAL A 182 -1.87 13.08 -5.18
CA VAL A 182 -0.88 12.51 -6.11
C VAL A 182 0.11 13.57 -6.57
N LYS A 183 -0.33 14.82 -6.77
CA LYS A 183 0.55 15.93 -7.18
C LYS A 183 1.64 16.29 -6.18
N MET A 184 1.50 15.85 -4.93
CA MET A 184 2.56 15.96 -3.92
C MET A 184 3.71 14.98 -4.27
N LEU A 185 3.42 13.83 -4.87
CA LEU A 185 4.39 12.79 -5.29
C LEU A 185 4.89 12.96 -6.72
N ASP A 186 4.04 13.46 -7.61
CA ASP A 186 4.39 13.76 -8.99
C ASP A 186 3.64 15.04 -9.41
N PRO A 187 4.32 16.20 -9.41
CA PRO A 187 3.68 17.47 -9.79
C PRO A 187 3.03 17.47 -11.18
N LYS A 188 3.46 16.56 -12.07
CA LYS A 188 2.92 16.42 -13.43
C LYS A 188 1.74 15.43 -13.48
N ALA A 189 1.38 14.82 -12.35
CA ALA A 189 0.32 13.82 -12.28
C ALA A 189 -1.01 14.35 -12.81
N LYS A 190 -1.65 13.51 -13.62
CA LYS A 190 -2.99 13.71 -14.15
C LYS A 190 -3.91 12.63 -13.62
N GLY A 191 -5.08 13.04 -13.13
CA GLY A 191 -6.09 12.15 -12.59
C GLY A 191 -5.72 11.56 -11.23
N SER A 192 -6.68 10.89 -10.63
CA SER A 192 -6.48 10.10 -9.43
C SER A 192 -5.68 8.85 -9.73
N LYS A 193 -5.10 8.26 -8.68
CA LYS A 193 -4.25 7.06 -8.77
C LYS A 193 -4.69 5.99 -7.80
N LEU A 194 -4.39 4.74 -8.12
CA LEU A 194 -4.67 3.62 -7.25
C LEU A 194 -3.55 3.48 -6.21
N ALA A 195 -3.95 3.30 -4.96
CA ALA A 195 -3.07 2.94 -3.87
C ALA A 195 -3.55 1.64 -3.21
N THR A 196 -2.62 0.92 -2.61
CA THR A 196 -2.88 -0.26 -1.81
C THR A 196 -2.13 -0.13 -0.49
N VAL A 197 -2.78 -0.50 0.61
CA VAL A 197 -2.18 -0.58 1.93
C VAL A 197 -2.39 -1.96 2.51
N TRP A 198 -1.43 -2.39 3.33
CA TRP A 198 -1.44 -3.64 4.06
C TRP A 198 -1.30 -3.32 5.54
N ILE A 199 -2.34 -3.60 6.31
CA ILE A 199 -2.43 -3.27 7.75
C ILE A 199 -2.38 -4.56 8.55
N ALA A 200 -1.54 -4.62 9.58
CA ALA A 200 -1.36 -5.81 10.41
C ALA A 200 -2.67 -6.27 11.08
N GLN A 201 -2.90 -7.58 11.08
CA GLN A 201 -4.06 -8.23 11.72
C GLN A 201 -3.80 -8.67 13.17
N ASP A 202 -2.60 -8.43 13.69
CA ASP A 202 -2.17 -8.86 15.03
C ASP A 202 -2.69 -7.96 16.17
N GLY A 203 -3.55 -6.98 15.85
CA GLY A 203 -4.11 -6.00 16.78
C GLY A 203 -3.26 -4.73 16.94
N SER A 204 -2.05 -4.67 16.38
CA SER A 204 -1.23 -3.44 16.41
C SER A 204 -1.77 -2.35 15.46
N HIS A 205 -2.47 -2.76 14.40
CA HIS A 205 -2.84 -1.89 13.28
C HIS A 205 -1.64 -1.21 12.61
N HIS A 206 -0.42 -1.75 12.74
CA HIS A 206 0.73 -1.21 12.05
C HIS A 206 0.52 -1.19 10.53
N LEU A 207 0.93 -0.09 9.89
CA LEU A 207 1.06 -0.04 8.44
C LEU A 207 2.27 -0.90 8.05
N VAL A 208 2.03 -2.10 7.53
CA VAL A 208 3.11 -3.01 7.11
C VAL A 208 3.65 -2.59 5.76
N ARG A 209 2.77 -2.26 4.82
CA ARG A 209 3.16 -1.82 3.48
C ARG A 209 2.16 -0.82 2.92
N ALA A 210 2.65 0.10 2.12
CA ALA A 210 1.85 0.98 1.28
C ALA A 210 2.47 1.02 -0.12
N SER A 211 1.62 1.13 -1.14
CA SER A 211 2.07 1.32 -2.52
C SER A 211 1.12 2.24 -3.28
N ILE A 212 1.68 3.03 -4.20
CA ILE A 212 0.91 3.86 -5.13
C ILE A 212 1.48 3.70 -6.53
N ASP A 213 0.59 3.52 -7.51
CA ASP A 213 0.93 3.52 -8.93
C ASP A 213 0.67 4.91 -9.52
N LEU A 214 1.74 5.60 -9.93
CA LEU A 214 1.68 6.94 -10.52
C LEU A 214 1.39 6.89 -12.02
N GLY A 215 1.45 5.72 -12.65
CA GLY A 215 1.34 5.49 -14.09
C GLY A 215 2.67 5.65 -14.83
N SER A 216 3.53 6.60 -14.42
CA SER A 216 4.93 6.71 -14.90
C SER A 216 5.88 5.75 -14.19
N GLY A 217 5.42 5.15 -13.10
CA GLY A 217 6.20 4.42 -12.13
C GLY A 217 5.35 4.11 -10.90
N SER A 218 5.96 3.46 -9.91
CA SER A 218 5.31 3.17 -8.64
C SER A 218 6.24 3.44 -7.47
N ILE A 219 5.65 3.71 -6.31
CA ILE A 219 6.35 3.81 -5.04
C ILE A 219 5.77 2.73 -4.12
N GLN A 220 6.63 1.93 -3.52
CA GLN A 220 6.30 0.99 -2.45
C GLN A 220 7.12 1.34 -1.22
N LEU A 221 6.47 1.35 -0.07
CA LEU A 221 7.06 1.55 1.24
C LEU A 221 6.67 0.37 2.13
N THR A 222 7.64 -0.26 2.78
CA THR A 222 7.41 -1.32 3.77
C THR A 222 8.00 -0.89 5.10
N GLN A 223 7.23 -1.04 6.18
CA GLN A 223 7.68 -0.76 7.54
C GLN A 223 7.91 -2.07 8.30
N SER A 224 8.87 -2.04 9.21
CA SER A 224 9.15 -3.13 10.15
C SER A 224 9.87 -2.59 11.39
N LYS A 225 10.16 -3.46 12.37
CA LYS A 225 10.91 -3.10 13.59
C LYS A 225 10.33 -1.88 14.32
N TRP A 226 9.00 -1.81 14.39
CA TRP A 226 8.29 -0.71 15.05
C TRP A 226 8.72 -0.54 16.50
N ASN A 227 9.12 0.67 16.87
CA ASN A 227 9.61 1.06 18.19
C ASN A 227 10.85 0.29 18.69
N GLU A 228 11.57 -0.42 17.81
CA GLU A 228 12.88 -0.98 18.16
C GLU A 228 13.93 0.15 18.24
N PRO A 229 14.89 0.10 19.18
CA PRO A 229 15.95 1.10 19.26
C PRO A 229 16.77 1.17 17.96
N VAL A 230 16.99 2.39 17.45
CA VAL A 230 17.76 2.65 16.24
C VAL A 230 18.98 3.52 16.55
N ASN A 231 20.03 3.42 15.72
CA ASN A 231 21.21 4.28 15.81
C ASN A 231 21.26 5.19 14.57
N THR A 232 20.80 6.42 14.74
CA THR A 232 20.67 7.43 13.68
C THR A 232 21.72 8.55 13.75
N ASN A 233 22.64 8.48 14.73
CA ASN A 233 23.75 9.43 14.89
C ASN A 233 24.92 9.16 13.94
#